data_AF-A0A924VH88-F1
#
_entry.id   AF-A0A924VH88-F1
#
_cell.length_a   1.000
_cell.length_b   1.000
_cell.length_c   1.000
_cell.angle_alpha   90.00
_cell.angle_beta   90.00
_cell.angle_gamma   90.00
#
_symmetry.space_group_name_H-M   'P 1'
#
loop_
_entity.id
_entity.type
_entity.pdbx_description
1 polymer ?
#
loop_
_entity_poly.entity_id
_entity_poly.type
_entity_poly.pdbx_seq_one_letter_code
_entity_poly.pdbx_strand_id
1 'polypeptide(L)'
;MSHTFHIPVLGLGFSIDTPLKVAKFGISSVVSIVDDELIERMRKFHSPERSTFVPIDKSESGFRSMRITAYLNLLDDLISEQHENLNQRGFNPGSEITRYFELLPPHTNEKLTYELMLAERNPFKKSYLQNRLRSQVKKGAVDVNIMSKVDKINRQKNDMNSGEQLSDALSALQGYANSKLSSSLILSAGMNPRLYTFIEEFPDFFPTSGHDAKKKIILKVSDYRSAFIQAKFLAKKGIWVHEFRIESGLNCGGHAFATEGFLLGPILEEFKHKRNEMVGELYESYRSALSDKGFED
;
A
#
# COMPACT_ATOMS: atom_id res chain seq x y z
N MET A 1 -17.04 2.11 -4.30
CA MET A 1 -16.04 3.15 -3.94
C MET A 1 -15.41 2.70 -2.62
N SER A 2 -14.13 3.01 -2.34
CA SER A 2 -13.46 2.61 -1.08
C SER A 2 -13.89 3.48 0.10
N HIS A 3 -13.61 3.04 1.32
CA HIS A 3 -13.73 3.89 2.52
C HIS A 3 -12.91 5.17 2.36
N THR A 4 -13.31 6.25 3.05
CA THR A 4 -12.62 7.54 3.05
C THR A 4 -11.45 7.59 4.04
N PHE A 5 -11.19 6.49 4.73
CA PHE A 5 -10.07 6.33 5.66
C PHE A 5 -9.28 5.07 5.30
N HIS A 6 -8.07 4.99 5.84
CA HIS A 6 -7.24 3.80 5.80
C HIS A 6 -6.67 3.53 7.20
N ILE A 7 -6.26 2.29 7.47
CA ILE A 7 -5.54 1.95 8.69
C ILE A 7 -4.04 2.17 8.43
N PRO A 8 -3.37 3.13 9.10
CA PRO A 8 -1.97 3.40 8.86
C PRO A 8 -1.09 2.29 9.42
N VAL A 9 0.20 2.35 9.10
CA VAL A 9 1.19 1.45 9.71
C VAL A 9 1.34 1.77 11.20
N LEU A 10 1.23 0.76 12.04
CA LEU A 10 1.39 0.88 13.49
C LEU A 10 2.66 0.15 13.92
N GLY A 11 3.79 0.87 13.89
CA GLY A 11 5.11 0.30 14.18
C GLY A 11 5.52 -0.80 13.20
N LEU A 12 6.50 -1.62 13.61
CA LEU A 12 7.04 -2.68 12.76
C LEU A 12 6.13 -3.91 12.62
N GLY A 13 5.20 -4.12 13.55
CA GLY A 13 4.47 -5.40 13.64
C GLY A 13 3.00 -5.35 14.05
N PHE A 14 2.48 -4.27 14.63
CA PHE A 14 1.10 -4.29 15.15
C PHE A 14 0.04 -4.38 14.06
N SER A 15 0.34 -3.85 12.86
CA SER A 15 -0.57 -3.90 11.71
C SER A 15 -0.26 -4.99 10.69
N ILE A 16 0.68 -5.91 10.98
CA ILE A 16 1.22 -6.84 9.98
C ILE A 16 0.16 -7.75 9.33
N ASP A 17 -0.81 -8.22 10.12
CA ASP A 17 -1.91 -9.09 9.67
C ASP A 17 -3.25 -8.35 9.54
N THR A 18 -3.27 -7.03 9.76
CA THR A 18 -4.49 -6.22 9.68
C THR A 18 -5.24 -6.39 8.35
N PRO A 19 -4.57 -6.48 7.19
CA PRO A 19 -5.26 -6.73 5.92
C PRO A 19 -6.18 -7.95 5.96
N LEU A 20 -5.78 -9.06 6.59
CA LEU A 20 -6.59 -10.29 6.70
C LEU A 20 -7.88 -10.10 7.50
N LYS A 21 -7.95 -9.06 8.33
CA LYS A 21 -9.10 -8.77 9.21
C LYS A 21 -10.10 -7.82 8.55
N VAL A 22 -9.61 -6.88 7.74
CA VAL A 22 -10.42 -5.73 7.28
C VAL A 22 -10.54 -5.60 5.76
N ALA A 23 -9.64 -6.19 4.97
CA ALA A 23 -9.64 -5.99 3.52
C ALA A 23 -10.89 -6.56 2.84
N LYS A 24 -11.46 -7.67 3.34
CA LYS A 24 -12.76 -8.17 2.84
C LYS A 24 -13.90 -7.16 3.00
N PHE A 25 -13.80 -6.21 3.94
CA PHE A 25 -14.76 -5.12 4.13
C PHE A 25 -14.45 -3.86 3.32
N GLY A 26 -13.52 -3.94 2.36
CA GLY A 26 -13.12 -2.81 1.52
C GLY A 26 -12.19 -1.81 2.18
N ILE A 27 -11.74 -2.06 3.42
CA ILE A 27 -10.90 -1.15 4.19
C ILE A 27 -9.43 -1.42 3.85
N SER A 28 -8.74 -0.40 3.34
CA SER A 28 -7.30 -0.48 3.06
C SER A 28 -6.48 -0.36 4.35
N SER A 29 -5.37 -1.09 4.43
CA SER A 29 -4.48 -1.07 5.58
C SER A 29 -3.02 -1.25 5.16
N VAL A 30 -2.10 -0.83 6.03
CA VAL A 30 -0.66 -0.80 5.71
C VAL A 30 0.13 -1.84 6.51
N VAL A 31 0.97 -2.59 5.80
CA VAL A 31 1.92 -3.57 6.36
C VAL A 31 3.34 -2.99 6.34
N SER A 32 4.03 -3.01 7.49
CA SER A 32 5.47 -2.72 7.50
C SER A 32 6.24 -3.91 6.94
N ILE A 33 7.09 -3.69 5.94
CA ILE A 33 7.88 -4.76 5.30
C ILE A 33 9.38 -4.69 5.63
N VAL A 34 9.72 -4.09 6.78
CA VAL A 34 11.10 -3.84 7.22
C VAL A 34 11.66 -4.96 8.12
N ASP A 35 10.83 -5.82 8.71
CA ASP A 35 11.30 -6.91 9.58
C ASP A 35 10.97 -8.26 8.93
N ASP A 36 11.94 -8.84 8.22
CA ASP A 36 11.73 -10.09 7.49
C ASP A 36 11.59 -11.32 8.41
N GLU A 37 12.14 -11.27 9.62
CA GLU A 37 11.98 -12.36 10.60
C GLU A 37 10.56 -12.41 11.14
N LEU A 38 9.98 -11.24 11.44
CA LEU A 38 8.58 -11.16 11.82
C LEU A 38 7.68 -11.60 10.66
N ILE A 39 7.97 -11.13 9.43
CA ILE A 39 7.21 -11.51 8.23
C ILE A 39 7.21 -13.02 8.03
N GLU A 40 8.37 -13.69 8.15
CA GLU A 40 8.45 -15.14 7.97
C GLU A 40 7.70 -15.91 9.06
N ARG A 41 7.75 -15.43 10.32
CA ARG A 41 6.95 -16.01 11.41
C ARG A 41 5.44 -15.84 11.15
N MET A 42 5.01 -14.69 10.66
CA MET A 42 3.61 -14.44 10.32
C MET A 42 3.16 -15.24 9.10
N ARG A 43 4.03 -15.41 8.10
CA ARG A 43 3.78 -16.30 6.96
C ARG A 43 3.54 -17.73 7.42
N LYS A 44 4.37 -18.25 8.33
CA LYS A 44 4.17 -19.57 8.95
C LYS A 44 2.86 -19.65 9.72
N PHE A 45 2.53 -18.62 10.50
CA PHE A 45 1.31 -18.58 11.32
C PHE A 45 0.03 -18.59 10.48
N HIS A 46 0.00 -17.85 9.37
CA HIS A 46 -1.16 -17.73 8.49
C HIS A 46 -1.21 -18.74 7.34
N SER A 47 -0.20 -19.60 7.20
CA SER A 47 -0.24 -20.67 6.18
C SER A 47 -1.42 -21.61 6.46
N PRO A 48 -2.33 -21.84 5.49
CA PRO A 48 -3.55 -22.64 5.69
C PRO A 48 -3.25 -24.04 6.23
N GLU A 49 -2.20 -24.67 5.70
CA GLU A 49 -1.69 -25.94 6.16
C GLU A 49 -0.25 -25.80 6.64
N ARG A 50 0.06 -26.36 7.80
CA ARG A 50 1.44 -26.37 8.31
C ARG A 50 2.37 -27.20 7.41
N SER A 51 1.83 -28.18 6.69
CA SER A 51 2.54 -29.06 5.76
C SER A 51 3.00 -28.35 4.48
N THR A 52 2.31 -27.30 4.05
CA THR A 52 2.65 -26.57 2.81
C THR A 52 3.62 -25.42 3.05
N PHE A 53 3.92 -25.10 4.31
CA PHE A 53 4.88 -24.06 4.65
C PHE A 53 6.32 -24.56 4.47
N VAL A 54 7.01 -24.06 3.45
CA VAL A 54 8.45 -24.23 3.28
C VAL A 54 9.15 -22.97 3.80
N PRO A 55 10.02 -23.07 4.83
CA PRO A 55 10.76 -21.93 5.34
C PRO A 55 11.77 -21.42 4.30
N ILE A 56 11.98 -20.12 4.25
CA ILE A 56 13.06 -19.50 3.47
C ILE A 56 14.20 -19.20 4.44
N ASP A 57 15.35 -19.84 4.28
CA ASP A 57 16.48 -19.76 5.23
C ASP A 57 17.33 -18.50 5.02
N LYS A 58 17.99 -18.00 6.07
CA LYS A 58 18.87 -16.82 5.99
C LYS A 58 20.14 -17.06 5.16
N SER A 59 20.49 -18.32 4.92
CA SER A 59 21.60 -18.71 4.04
C SER A 59 21.27 -18.59 2.56
N GLU A 60 19.98 -18.50 2.19
CA GLU A 60 19.58 -18.34 0.79
C GLU A 60 19.91 -16.93 0.28
N SER A 61 20.48 -16.84 -0.93
CA SER A 61 20.73 -15.54 -1.56
C SER A 61 19.41 -14.81 -1.82
N GLY A 62 19.29 -13.57 -1.35
CA GLY A 62 18.06 -12.80 -1.49
C GLY A 62 16.91 -13.24 -0.57
N PHE A 63 17.18 -14.04 0.48
CA PHE A 63 16.15 -14.58 1.39
C PHE A 63 15.14 -13.53 1.87
N ARG A 64 15.61 -12.30 2.13
CA ARG A 64 14.79 -11.20 2.63
C ARG A 64 13.72 -10.76 1.63
N SER A 65 14.09 -10.52 0.37
CA SER A 65 13.12 -10.16 -0.67
C SER A 65 12.18 -11.32 -0.97
N MET A 66 12.67 -12.56 -0.92
CA MET A 66 11.86 -13.77 -1.07
C MET A 66 10.80 -13.91 0.04
N ARG A 67 11.17 -13.73 1.32
CA ARG A 67 10.24 -13.77 2.46
C ARG A 67 9.13 -12.73 2.33
N ILE A 68 9.51 -11.51 1.97
CA ILE A 68 8.57 -10.39 1.77
C ILE A 68 7.62 -10.70 0.62
N THR A 69 8.14 -11.12 -0.53
CA THR A 69 7.34 -11.53 -1.70
C THR A 69 6.33 -12.62 -1.33
N ALA A 70 6.81 -13.69 -0.69
CA ALA A 70 5.99 -14.83 -0.34
C ALA A 70 4.87 -14.47 0.65
N TYR A 71 5.17 -13.62 1.63
CA TYR A 71 4.15 -13.17 2.59
C TYR A 71 3.10 -12.27 1.96
N LEU A 72 3.50 -11.30 1.15
CA LEU A 72 2.57 -10.40 0.46
C LEU A 72 1.67 -11.17 -0.51
N ASN A 73 2.20 -12.18 -1.19
CA ASN A 73 1.43 -13.07 -2.05
C ASN A 73 0.43 -13.93 -1.23
N LEU A 74 0.86 -14.47 -0.08
CA LEU A 74 -0.02 -15.20 0.84
C LEU A 74 -1.18 -14.32 1.32
N LEU A 75 -0.90 -13.06 1.69
CA LEU A 75 -1.94 -12.12 2.09
C LEU A 75 -2.97 -11.92 0.96
N ASP A 76 -2.50 -11.69 -0.27
CA ASP A 76 -3.40 -11.51 -1.42
C ASP A 76 -4.26 -12.74 -1.69
N ASP A 77 -3.70 -13.95 -1.59
CA ASP A 77 -4.44 -15.21 -1.76
C ASP A 77 -5.55 -15.36 -0.72
N LEU A 78 -5.19 -15.23 0.56
CA LEU A 78 -6.15 -15.36 1.66
C LEU A 78 -7.27 -14.31 1.59
N ILE A 79 -6.94 -13.06 1.23
CA ILE A 79 -7.94 -12.00 1.12
C ILE A 79 -8.83 -12.25 -0.11
N SER A 80 -8.29 -12.78 -1.20
CA SER A 80 -9.08 -13.16 -2.39
C SER A 80 -10.09 -14.25 -2.04
N GLU A 81 -9.66 -15.29 -1.33
CA GLU A 81 -10.55 -16.34 -0.84
C GLU A 81 -11.65 -15.79 0.10
N GLN A 82 -11.26 -14.94 1.06
CA GLN A 82 -12.22 -14.28 1.95
C GLN A 82 -13.25 -13.43 1.19
N HIS A 83 -12.81 -12.76 0.13
CA HIS A 83 -13.67 -11.92 -0.70
C HIS A 83 -14.65 -12.74 -1.55
N GLU A 84 -14.20 -13.85 -2.13
CA GLU A 84 -15.07 -14.79 -2.85
C GLU A 84 -16.12 -15.40 -1.92
N ASN A 85 -15.69 -15.85 -0.74
CA ASN A 85 -16.58 -16.37 0.30
C ASN A 85 -17.62 -15.33 0.75
N LEU A 86 -17.19 -14.08 0.96
CA LEU A 86 -18.08 -12.95 1.28
C LEU A 86 -19.16 -12.78 0.21
N ASN A 87 -18.75 -12.79 -1.06
CA ASN A 87 -19.64 -12.60 -2.22
C ASN A 87 -20.64 -13.73 -2.43
N GLN A 88 -20.49 -14.88 -1.78
CA GLN A 88 -21.45 -15.98 -1.81
C GLN A 88 -22.45 -15.96 -0.64
N ARG A 89 -22.22 -15.16 0.40
CA ARG A 89 -23.12 -15.10 1.59
C ARG A 89 -24.47 -14.47 1.26
N GLY A 90 -25.54 -14.96 1.87
CA GLY A 90 -26.87 -14.32 1.80
C GLY A 90 -26.90 -12.98 2.55
N PHE A 91 -27.72 -12.03 2.08
CA PHE A 91 -27.94 -10.72 2.73
C PHE A 91 -28.83 -10.82 3.98
N ASN A 92 -28.47 -11.70 4.90
CA ASN A 92 -29.15 -11.88 6.17
C ASN A 92 -28.56 -10.91 7.21
N PRO A 93 -29.35 -10.44 8.20
CA PRO A 93 -28.82 -9.68 9.33
C PRO A 93 -27.64 -10.40 9.99
N GLY A 94 -26.56 -9.68 10.27
CA GLY A 94 -25.34 -10.23 10.87
C GLY A 94 -24.43 -11.04 9.92
N SER A 95 -24.83 -11.28 8.68
CA SER A 95 -23.92 -11.87 7.67
C SER A 95 -22.77 -10.92 7.35
N GLU A 96 -21.63 -11.46 6.92
CA GLU A 96 -20.47 -10.64 6.59
C GLU A 96 -20.73 -9.69 5.42
N ILE A 97 -21.54 -10.09 4.42
CA ILE A 97 -21.87 -9.23 3.28
C ILE A 97 -22.80 -8.08 3.71
N THR A 98 -23.73 -8.35 4.62
CA THR A 98 -24.52 -7.28 5.24
C THR A 98 -23.61 -6.32 5.99
N ARG A 99 -22.66 -6.84 6.79
CA ARG A 99 -21.67 -6.02 7.50
C ARG A 99 -20.82 -5.16 6.55
N TYR A 100 -20.46 -5.66 5.37
CA TYR A 100 -19.75 -4.88 4.34
C TYR A 100 -20.51 -3.58 4.02
N PHE A 101 -21.78 -3.70 3.65
CA PHE A 101 -22.60 -2.54 3.28
C PHE A 101 -23.03 -1.70 4.49
N GLU A 102 -23.13 -2.30 5.68
CA GLU A 102 -23.36 -1.55 6.92
C GLU A 102 -22.21 -0.58 7.22
N LEU A 103 -20.97 -1.01 7.00
CA LEU A 103 -19.76 -0.22 7.26
C LEU A 103 -19.50 0.88 6.22
N LEU A 104 -20.16 0.86 5.06
CA LEU A 104 -19.94 1.89 4.04
C LEU A 104 -20.45 3.27 4.50
N PRO A 105 -19.80 4.37 4.07
CA PRO A 105 -20.28 5.71 4.37
C PRO A 105 -21.72 5.95 3.86
N PRO A 106 -22.56 6.69 4.61
CA PRO A 106 -24.00 6.84 4.34
C PRO A 106 -24.32 7.41 2.97
N HIS A 107 -23.45 8.27 2.42
CA HIS A 107 -23.69 8.98 1.17
C HIS A 107 -23.24 8.22 -0.09
N THR A 108 -22.72 7.01 0.06
CA THR A 108 -22.23 6.23 -1.09
C THR A 108 -23.38 5.58 -1.85
N ASN A 109 -23.25 5.51 -3.18
CA ASN A 109 -24.26 4.88 -4.05
C ASN A 109 -24.52 3.41 -3.66
N GLU A 110 -23.46 2.68 -3.27
CA GLU A 110 -23.54 1.30 -2.83
C GLU A 110 -24.37 1.18 -1.53
N LYS A 111 -24.16 2.08 -0.57
CA LYS A 111 -24.93 2.13 0.68
C LYS A 111 -26.41 2.45 0.44
N LEU A 112 -26.69 3.46 -0.39
CA LEU A 112 -28.06 3.82 -0.76
C LEU A 112 -28.76 2.67 -1.50
N THR A 113 -28.04 1.99 -2.41
CA THR A 113 -28.57 0.81 -3.12
C THR A 113 -28.86 -0.35 -2.16
N TYR A 114 -28.01 -0.53 -1.14
CA TYR A 114 -28.22 -1.53 -0.10
C TYR A 114 -29.47 -1.24 0.74
N GLU A 115 -29.70 0.01 1.15
CA GLU A 115 -30.91 0.42 1.88
C GLU A 115 -32.17 0.23 1.04
N LEU A 116 -32.12 0.55 -0.25
CA LEU A 116 -33.20 0.24 -1.20
C LEU A 116 -33.47 -1.26 -1.30
N MET A 117 -32.42 -2.10 -1.33
CA MET A 117 -32.54 -3.56 -1.36
C MET A 117 -33.22 -4.09 -0.08
N LEU A 118 -32.92 -3.51 1.09
CA LEU A 118 -33.57 -3.89 2.34
C LEU A 118 -35.06 -3.58 2.32
N ALA A 119 -35.45 -2.40 1.83
CA ALA A 119 -36.84 -1.95 1.76
C ALA A 119 -37.68 -2.63 0.65
N GLU A 120 -37.03 -3.24 -0.34
CA GLU A 120 -37.70 -3.88 -1.48
C GLU A 120 -38.49 -5.12 -1.05
N ARG A 121 -39.77 -5.17 -1.46
CA ARG A 121 -40.72 -6.25 -1.14
C ARG A 121 -40.88 -7.23 -2.31
N ASN A 122 -40.64 -6.78 -3.54
CA ASN A 122 -40.69 -7.65 -4.71
C ASN A 122 -39.46 -8.58 -4.73
N PRO A 123 -39.63 -9.92 -4.67
CA PRO A 123 -38.52 -10.86 -4.58
C PRO A 123 -37.55 -10.80 -5.78
N PHE A 124 -38.07 -10.61 -7.00
CA PHE A 124 -37.25 -10.54 -8.21
C PHE A 124 -36.38 -9.28 -8.22
N LYS A 125 -36.97 -8.13 -7.88
CA LYS A 125 -36.23 -6.86 -7.81
C LYS A 125 -35.22 -6.86 -6.67
N LYS A 126 -35.55 -7.45 -5.52
CA LYS A 126 -34.61 -7.63 -4.42
C LYS A 126 -33.41 -8.48 -4.82
N SER A 127 -33.64 -9.61 -5.50
CA SER A 127 -32.57 -10.48 -6.04
C SER A 127 -31.69 -9.74 -7.06
N TYR A 128 -32.29 -8.97 -7.97
CA TYR A 128 -31.54 -8.13 -8.91
C TYR A 128 -30.62 -7.12 -8.18
N LEU A 129 -31.13 -6.41 -7.17
CA LEU A 129 -30.34 -5.47 -6.37
C LEU A 129 -29.21 -6.18 -5.62
N GLN A 130 -29.45 -7.36 -5.05
CA GLN A 130 -28.42 -8.16 -4.39
C GLN A 130 -27.29 -8.55 -5.35
N ASN A 131 -27.61 -8.99 -6.57
CA ASN A 131 -26.61 -9.33 -7.58
C ASN A 131 -25.81 -8.10 -8.03
N ARG A 132 -26.49 -6.96 -8.21
CA ARG A 132 -25.82 -5.68 -8.49
C ARG A 132 -24.86 -5.29 -7.36
N LEU A 133 -25.28 -5.40 -6.11
CA LEU A 133 -24.44 -5.09 -4.95
C LEU A 133 -23.21 -6.00 -4.88
N ARG A 134 -23.36 -7.32 -5.11
CA ARG A 134 -22.23 -8.26 -5.16
C ARG A 134 -21.17 -7.84 -6.19
N SER A 135 -21.58 -7.40 -7.38
CA SER A 135 -20.65 -6.93 -8.41
C SER A 135 -19.88 -5.65 -8.02
N GLN A 136 -20.31 -4.95 -6.98
CA GLN A 136 -19.71 -3.71 -6.51
C GLN A 136 -18.83 -3.89 -5.27
N VAL A 137 -18.83 -5.07 -4.65
CA VAL A 137 -17.96 -5.37 -3.51
C VAL A 137 -16.50 -5.31 -3.98
N LYS A 138 -15.68 -4.54 -3.28
CA LYS A 138 -14.24 -4.42 -3.53
C LYS A 138 -13.44 -4.79 -2.29
N LYS A 139 -12.30 -5.43 -2.51
CA LYS A 139 -11.26 -5.66 -1.50
C LYS A 139 -10.60 -4.33 -1.13
N GLY A 140 -10.25 -4.18 0.14
CA GLY A 140 -9.33 -3.14 0.61
C GLY A 140 -7.91 -3.45 0.16
N ALA A 141 -7.11 -2.39 -0.06
CA ALA A 141 -5.73 -2.54 -0.52
C ALA A 141 -4.80 -3.01 0.61
N VAL A 142 -3.81 -3.82 0.23
CA VAL A 142 -2.67 -4.18 1.07
C VAL A 142 -1.51 -3.24 0.72
N ASP A 143 -1.56 -2.04 1.27
CA ASP A 143 -0.46 -1.08 1.11
C ASP A 143 0.73 -1.54 1.97
N VAL A 144 1.94 -1.16 1.57
CA VAL A 144 3.17 -1.51 2.30
C VAL A 144 3.95 -0.27 2.69
N ASN A 145 4.72 -0.34 3.78
CA ASN A 145 5.56 0.76 4.24
C ASN A 145 7.04 0.35 4.34
N ILE A 146 7.91 1.22 3.83
CA ILE A 146 9.37 1.17 4.03
C ILE A 146 9.82 2.46 4.71
N MET A 147 10.53 2.33 5.83
CA MET A 147 11.20 3.45 6.48
C MET A 147 12.56 3.69 5.81
N SER A 148 12.64 4.72 4.98
CA SER A 148 13.74 4.92 4.03
C SER A 148 15.10 5.22 4.68
N LYS A 149 15.12 5.86 5.86
CA LYS A 149 16.37 6.23 6.57
C LYS A 149 16.89 5.21 7.58
N VAL A 150 16.12 4.17 7.92
CA VAL A 150 16.56 3.13 8.88
C VAL A 150 17.26 1.99 8.13
N ASP A 151 17.91 2.33 7.01
CA ASP A 151 18.45 1.38 6.07
C ASP A 151 19.79 0.84 6.57
N LYS A 152 19.80 -0.43 7.00
CA LYS A 152 21.03 -1.11 7.39
C LYS A 152 21.64 -1.78 6.17
N ILE A 153 22.92 -1.50 5.94
CA ILE A 153 23.72 -2.25 4.97
C ILE A 153 24.10 -3.57 5.66
N ASN A 154 23.56 -4.67 5.15
CA ASN A 154 23.97 -5.99 5.58
C ASN A 154 25.40 -6.23 5.07
N ARG A 155 26.37 -6.30 5.98
CA ARG A 155 27.72 -6.78 5.69
C ARG A 155 27.85 -8.16 6.30
N GLN A 156 27.76 -9.22 5.51
CA GLN A 156 28.28 -10.50 5.97
C GLN A 156 29.81 -10.44 6.01
N LYS A 157 30.40 -10.80 7.15
CA LYS A 157 31.85 -11.04 7.25
C LYS A 157 32.16 -12.32 6.46
N ASN A 158 33.02 -12.20 5.44
CA ASN A 158 33.61 -13.28 4.64
C ASN A 158 32.75 -13.93 3.56
N ASP A 159 32.49 -13.22 2.46
CA ASP A 159 32.60 -13.91 1.17
C ASP A 159 33.02 -12.96 0.05
N MET A 160 34.19 -13.20 -0.54
CA MET A 160 34.82 -12.40 -1.61
C MET A 160 34.08 -12.50 -2.96
N ASN A 161 33.00 -13.30 -3.04
CA ASN A 161 32.30 -13.59 -4.30
C ASN A 161 30.77 -13.38 -4.26
N SER A 162 30.22 -12.75 -3.22
CA SER A 162 28.78 -12.44 -3.20
C SER A 162 28.50 -11.10 -3.90
N GLY A 163 27.62 -11.12 -4.91
CA GLY A 163 27.18 -9.91 -5.65
C GLY A 163 26.68 -8.81 -4.72
N GLU A 164 26.50 -7.58 -5.24
CA GLU A 164 26.11 -6.40 -4.45
C GLU A 164 25.02 -6.72 -3.41
N GLN A 165 25.41 -6.77 -2.14
CA GLN A 165 24.47 -7.01 -1.04
C GLN A 165 23.53 -5.82 -0.93
N LEU A 166 22.27 -6.06 -1.29
CA LEU A 166 21.19 -5.08 -1.12
C LEU A 166 21.01 -4.77 0.37
N SER A 167 20.76 -3.50 0.66
CA SER A 167 20.39 -3.07 2.00
C SER A 167 18.99 -3.58 2.39
N ASP A 168 18.64 -3.44 3.66
CA ASP A 168 17.34 -3.87 4.19
C ASP A 168 16.15 -3.24 3.46
N ALA A 169 16.25 -1.94 3.12
CA ALA A 169 15.21 -1.20 2.41
C ALA A 169 15.15 -1.59 0.92
N LEU A 170 16.29 -1.79 0.27
CA LEU A 170 16.34 -2.22 -1.13
C LEU A 170 15.79 -3.64 -1.31
N SER A 171 16.15 -4.55 -0.40
CA SER A 171 15.60 -5.92 -0.37
C SER A 171 14.08 -5.90 -0.14
N ALA A 172 13.59 -5.01 0.73
CA ALA A 172 12.16 -4.86 0.97
C ALA A 172 11.42 -4.30 -0.25
N LEU A 173 11.98 -3.30 -0.93
CA LEU A 173 11.45 -2.78 -2.18
C LEU A 173 11.38 -3.87 -3.26
N GLN A 174 12.46 -4.63 -3.45
CA GLN A 174 12.50 -5.74 -4.39
C GLN A 174 11.41 -6.79 -4.07
N GLY A 175 11.26 -7.15 -2.79
CA GLY A 175 10.23 -8.10 -2.38
C GLY A 175 8.80 -7.60 -2.64
N TYR A 176 8.55 -6.30 -2.42
CA TYR A 176 7.27 -5.71 -2.77
C TYR A 176 7.02 -5.63 -4.28
N ALA A 177 8.03 -5.20 -5.04
CA ALA A 177 7.95 -5.06 -6.49
C ALA A 177 7.67 -6.41 -7.15
N ASN A 178 8.32 -7.49 -6.67
CA ASN A 178 8.13 -8.85 -7.18
C ASN A 178 6.84 -9.52 -6.69
N SER A 179 6.12 -8.95 -5.72
CA SER A 179 4.84 -9.48 -5.28
C SER A 179 3.72 -9.21 -6.29
N LYS A 180 2.67 -10.03 -6.29
CA LYS A 180 1.52 -9.87 -7.19
C LYS A 180 0.56 -8.75 -6.80
N LEU A 181 0.76 -8.11 -5.64
CA LEU A 181 -0.10 -7.03 -5.16
C LEU A 181 -0.23 -5.90 -6.17
N SER A 182 -1.44 -5.34 -6.30
CA SER A 182 -1.64 -4.01 -6.89
C SER A 182 -2.08 -3.07 -5.76
N SER A 183 -1.15 -2.27 -5.27
CA SER A 183 -1.32 -1.44 -4.08
C SER A 183 -0.29 -0.30 -4.07
N SER A 184 -0.14 0.36 -2.92
CA SER A 184 0.80 1.46 -2.78
C SER A 184 1.97 1.13 -1.85
N LEU A 185 3.16 1.60 -2.23
CA LEU A 185 4.34 1.71 -1.37
C LEU A 185 4.37 3.08 -0.71
N ILE A 186 4.36 3.08 0.61
CA ILE A 186 4.52 4.26 1.45
C ILE A 186 5.98 4.38 1.85
N LEU A 187 6.59 5.50 1.44
CA LEU A 187 7.96 5.85 1.80
C LEU A 187 7.90 6.85 2.96
N SER A 188 8.47 6.46 4.09
CA SER A 188 8.47 7.26 5.31
C SER A 188 9.88 7.50 5.85
N ALA A 189 9.98 8.35 6.88
CA ALA A 189 11.23 8.70 7.55
C ALA A 189 12.26 9.44 6.67
N GLY A 190 11.79 10.18 5.64
CA GLY A 190 12.62 11.04 4.79
C GLY A 190 13.23 10.34 3.57
N MET A 191 14.08 11.06 2.84
CA MET A 191 14.57 10.63 1.52
C MET A 191 15.75 9.64 1.61
N ASN A 192 15.72 8.61 0.76
CA ASN A 192 16.86 7.72 0.47
C ASN A 192 17.06 7.66 -1.07
N PRO A 193 18.02 8.41 -1.63
CA PRO A 193 18.24 8.47 -3.08
C PRO A 193 18.55 7.12 -3.74
N ARG A 194 19.21 6.21 -3.01
CA ARG A 194 19.51 4.85 -3.51
C ARG A 194 18.22 4.06 -3.69
N LEU A 195 17.37 4.06 -2.66
CA LEU A 195 16.05 3.42 -2.73
C LEU A 195 15.21 3.99 -3.87
N TYR A 196 15.19 5.32 -4.02
CA TYR A 196 14.37 5.98 -5.05
C TYR A 196 14.86 5.69 -6.46
N THR A 197 16.18 5.58 -6.63
CA THR A 197 16.79 5.15 -7.90
C THR A 197 16.45 3.69 -8.18
N PHE A 198 16.48 2.83 -7.17
CA PHE A 198 16.18 1.41 -7.35
C PHE A 198 14.72 1.12 -7.72
N ILE A 199 13.78 2.03 -7.43
CA ILE A 199 12.38 1.90 -7.89
C ILE A 199 12.31 1.86 -9.43
N GLU A 200 13.21 2.57 -10.11
CA GLU A 200 13.27 2.70 -11.57
C GLU A 200 13.54 1.37 -12.28
N GLU A 201 14.11 0.40 -11.58
CA GLU A 201 14.40 -0.96 -12.10
C GLU A 201 13.12 -1.81 -12.26
N PHE A 202 11.98 -1.37 -11.71
CA PHE A 202 10.77 -2.17 -11.64
C PHE A 202 9.65 -1.60 -12.53
N PRO A 203 9.23 -2.30 -13.60
CA PRO A 203 8.27 -1.78 -14.57
C PRO A 203 6.88 -1.51 -13.99
N ASP A 204 6.48 -2.25 -12.95
CA ASP A 204 5.16 -2.12 -12.31
C ASP A 204 4.90 -0.75 -11.64
N PHE A 205 5.92 0.11 -11.48
CA PHE A 205 5.78 1.50 -11.00
C PHE A 205 5.57 2.53 -12.11
N PHE A 206 5.67 2.12 -13.38
CA PHE A 206 5.40 2.95 -14.54
C PHE A 206 3.96 2.71 -15.03
N PRO A 207 3.36 3.68 -15.74
CA PRO A 207 2.05 3.48 -16.36
C PRO A 207 2.14 2.46 -17.50
N THR A 208 1.05 1.73 -17.74
CA THR A 208 0.98 0.72 -18.81
C THR A 208 -0.24 0.99 -19.68
N SER A 209 -0.02 1.33 -20.96
CA SER A 209 -1.07 1.41 -21.99
C SER A 209 -2.32 2.21 -21.57
N GLY A 210 -2.14 3.44 -21.08
CA GLY A 210 -3.22 4.31 -20.63
C GLY A 210 -3.82 3.95 -19.26
N HIS A 211 -3.25 2.96 -18.56
CA HIS A 211 -3.58 2.65 -17.17
C HIS A 211 -2.53 3.19 -16.21
N ASP A 212 -2.99 3.62 -15.03
CA ASP A 212 -2.15 3.93 -13.88
C ASP A 212 -1.18 2.78 -13.55
N ALA A 213 -0.04 3.13 -12.95
CA ALA A 213 0.91 2.16 -12.43
C ALA A 213 0.25 1.15 -11.48
N LYS A 214 0.62 -0.12 -11.62
CA LYS A 214 0.16 -1.21 -10.76
C LYS A 214 0.62 -1.03 -9.32
N LYS A 215 1.82 -0.48 -9.13
CA LYS A 215 2.45 -0.17 -7.83
C LYS A 215 2.55 1.35 -7.70
N LYS A 216 1.85 1.91 -6.73
CA LYS A 216 1.75 3.36 -6.54
C LYS A 216 2.72 3.84 -5.48
N ILE A 217 3.17 5.09 -5.57
CA ILE A 217 4.00 5.72 -4.53
C ILE A 217 3.17 6.67 -3.68
N ILE A 218 3.32 6.54 -2.37
CA ILE A 218 2.80 7.48 -1.38
C ILE A 218 3.98 8.02 -0.58
N LEU A 219 4.10 9.34 -0.49
CA LEU A 219 5.12 9.97 0.33
C LEU A 219 4.54 10.42 1.66
N LYS A 220 5.09 9.88 2.76
CA LYS A 220 4.76 10.36 4.11
C LYS A 220 5.71 11.50 4.47
N VAL A 221 5.17 12.69 4.71
CA VAL A 221 5.93 13.96 4.72
C VAL A 221 5.49 14.89 5.85
N SER A 222 6.43 15.66 6.39
CA SER A 222 6.19 16.60 7.49
C SER A 222 6.05 18.06 7.09
N ASP A 223 6.41 18.40 5.84
CA ASP A 223 6.45 19.77 5.34
C ASP A 223 6.44 19.79 3.81
N TYR A 224 6.01 20.92 3.24
CA TYR A 224 5.87 21.11 1.80
C TYR A 224 7.21 20.99 1.05
N ARG A 225 8.27 21.61 1.58
CA ARG A 225 9.58 21.66 0.92
C ARG A 225 10.17 20.26 0.76
N SER A 226 10.17 19.47 1.82
CA SER A 226 10.64 18.08 1.83
C SER A 226 9.83 17.21 0.88
N ALA A 227 8.50 17.39 0.87
CA ALA A 227 7.61 16.67 -0.05
C ALA A 227 7.92 17.00 -1.51
N PHE A 228 8.08 18.28 -1.82
CA PHE A 228 8.37 18.75 -3.18
C PHE A 228 9.70 18.23 -3.70
N ILE A 229 10.77 18.30 -2.90
CA ILE A 229 12.10 17.79 -3.30
C ILE A 229 12.05 16.29 -3.57
N GLN A 230 11.42 15.51 -2.68
CA GLN A 230 11.31 14.06 -2.84
C GLN A 230 10.47 13.68 -4.06
N ALA A 231 9.33 14.34 -4.26
CA ALA A 231 8.47 14.11 -5.41
C ALA A 231 9.16 14.51 -6.73
N LYS A 232 9.88 15.64 -6.75
CA LYS A 232 10.63 16.09 -7.94
C LYS A 232 11.76 15.13 -8.30
N PHE A 233 12.40 14.51 -7.31
CA PHE A 233 13.40 13.46 -7.55
C PHE A 233 12.78 12.24 -8.23
N LEU A 234 11.62 11.76 -7.76
CA LEU A 234 10.91 10.62 -8.35
C LEU A 234 10.33 10.95 -9.73
N ALA A 235 9.75 12.14 -9.89
CA ALA A 235 9.19 12.60 -11.17
C ALA A 235 10.25 12.62 -12.28
N LYS A 236 11.46 13.10 -11.99
CA LYS A 236 12.60 13.06 -12.92
C LYS A 236 13.04 11.64 -13.33
N LYS A 237 12.55 10.61 -12.66
CA LYS A 237 12.77 9.20 -12.98
C LYS A 237 11.57 8.54 -13.67
N GLY A 238 10.53 9.31 -13.99
CA GLY A 238 9.28 8.80 -14.53
C GLY A 238 8.45 8.04 -13.48
N ILE A 239 8.65 8.31 -12.18
CA ILE A 239 7.89 7.69 -11.09
C ILE A 239 6.94 8.72 -10.48
N TRP A 240 5.65 8.42 -10.47
CA TRP A 240 4.62 9.35 -9.99
C TRP A 240 4.31 9.17 -8.50
N VAL A 241 4.25 10.27 -7.76
CA VAL A 241 3.73 10.30 -6.38
C VAL A 241 2.22 10.48 -6.42
N HIS A 242 1.50 9.44 -6.03
CA HIS A 242 0.04 9.39 -6.14
C HIS A 242 -0.67 10.03 -4.94
N GLU A 243 -0.01 10.07 -3.78
CA GLU A 243 -0.57 10.64 -2.56
C GLU A 243 0.55 11.20 -1.66
N PHE A 244 0.28 12.34 -1.03
CA PHE A 244 1.09 12.86 0.08
C PHE A 244 0.34 12.62 1.39
N ARG A 245 0.90 11.78 2.26
CA ARG A 245 0.40 11.57 3.63
C ARG A 245 1.12 12.53 4.57
N ILE A 246 0.45 13.64 4.85
CA ILE A 246 1.00 14.71 5.67
C ILE A 246 0.92 14.30 7.15
N GLU A 247 2.05 14.37 7.84
CA GLU A 247 2.16 14.16 9.28
C GLU A 247 2.68 15.40 9.98
N SER A 248 2.35 15.57 11.26
CA SER A 248 2.84 16.67 12.08
C SER A 248 3.57 16.10 13.29
N GLY A 249 4.73 16.70 13.59
CA GLY A 249 5.53 16.29 14.75
C GLY A 249 4.87 16.55 16.10
N LEU A 250 3.83 17.38 16.12
CA LEU A 250 3.10 17.77 17.32
C LEU A 250 1.70 17.14 17.41
N ASN A 251 1.13 16.71 16.28
CA ASN A 251 -0.22 16.13 16.22
C ASN A 251 -0.22 14.62 16.04
N CYS A 252 0.91 14.04 15.64
CA CYS A 252 1.06 12.59 15.44
C CYS A 252 1.99 11.99 16.50
N GLY A 253 1.65 10.81 17.01
CA GLY A 253 2.48 10.07 17.97
C GLY A 253 3.46 9.09 17.31
N GLY A 254 4.39 8.55 18.09
CA GLY A 254 5.20 7.38 17.74
C GLY A 254 6.71 7.63 17.63
N HIS A 255 7.14 8.69 16.95
CA HIS A 255 8.57 9.04 16.82
C HIS A 255 8.89 10.33 17.60
N ALA A 256 10.09 10.41 18.16
CA ALA A 256 10.62 11.67 18.70
C ALA A 256 11.03 12.57 17.52
N PHE A 257 10.29 13.66 17.31
CA PHE A 257 10.66 14.65 16.32
C PHE A 257 11.81 15.50 16.89
N ALA A 258 12.92 15.59 16.15
CA ALA A 258 14.12 16.31 16.60
C ALA A 258 13.97 17.84 16.56
N THR A 259 12.86 18.36 16.03
CA THR A 259 12.55 19.78 15.90
C THR A 259 11.31 20.14 16.72
N GLU A 260 11.10 21.42 17.00
CA GLU A 260 9.89 21.92 17.66
C GLU A 260 8.59 21.56 16.91
N GLY A 261 8.70 21.05 15.67
CA GLY A 261 7.58 20.62 14.85
C GLY A 261 6.70 21.77 14.39
N PHE A 262 5.92 21.55 13.35
CA PHE A 262 4.83 22.45 12.99
C PHE A 262 3.51 21.79 13.32
N LEU A 263 2.52 22.59 13.71
CA LEU A 263 1.14 22.13 13.77
C LEU A 263 0.66 21.71 12.37
N LEU A 264 -0.28 20.76 12.33
CA LEU A 264 -0.80 20.22 11.07
C LEU A 264 -1.46 21.31 10.19
N GLY A 265 -2.19 22.25 10.80
CA GLY A 265 -2.92 23.31 10.09
C GLY A 265 -2.04 24.14 9.15
N PRO A 266 -0.96 24.77 9.65
CA PRO A 266 -0.02 25.52 8.81
C PRO A 266 0.58 24.69 7.66
N ILE A 267 0.93 23.43 7.91
CA ILE A 267 1.46 22.54 6.86
C ILE A 267 0.39 22.34 5.77
N LEU A 268 -0.84 21.98 6.17
CA LEU A 268 -1.94 21.77 5.24
C LEU A 268 -2.28 23.02 4.41
N GLU A 269 -2.26 24.20 5.02
CA GLU A 269 -2.55 25.45 4.31
C GLU A 269 -1.47 25.75 3.24
N GLU A 270 -0.20 25.47 3.52
CA GLU A 270 0.86 25.62 2.51
C GLU A 270 0.65 24.65 1.33
N PHE A 271 0.38 23.37 1.60
CA PHE A 271 0.06 22.40 0.56
C PHE A 271 -1.15 22.81 -0.28
N LYS A 272 -2.19 23.36 0.36
CA LYS A 272 -3.40 23.84 -0.32
C LYS A 272 -3.11 25.01 -1.25
N HIS A 273 -2.35 26.00 -0.81
CA HIS A 273 -2.01 27.17 -1.64
C HIS A 273 -1.11 26.81 -2.82
N LYS A 274 -0.13 25.93 -2.61
CA LYS A 274 0.86 25.58 -3.63
C LYS A 274 0.52 24.32 -4.44
N ARG A 275 -0.67 23.74 -4.24
CA ARG A 275 -1.08 22.47 -4.86
C ARG A 275 -0.93 22.46 -6.37
N ASN A 276 -1.46 23.50 -7.04
CA ASN A 276 -1.49 23.56 -8.50
C ASN A 276 -0.09 23.78 -9.09
N GLU A 277 0.73 24.62 -8.43
CA GLU A 277 2.14 24.84 -8.80
C GLU A 277 2.94 23.54 -8.69
N MET A 278 2.83 22.85 -7.54
CA MET A 278 3.47 21.55 -7.32
C MET A 278 3.07 20.54 -8.40
N VAL A 279 1.77 20.39 -8.67
CA VAL A 279 1.29 19.42 -9.68
C VAL A 279 1.84 19.76 -11.07
N GLY A 280 1.82 21.03 -11.47
CA GLY A 280 2.37 21.47 -12.76
C GLY A 280 3.84 21.11 -12.93
N GLU A 281 4.68 21.53 -11.99
CA GLU A 281 6.13 21.26 -12.06
C GLU A 281 6.49 19.77 -12.02
N LEU A 282 5.78 19.00 -11.18
CA LEU A 282 6.01 17.56 -11.09
C LEU A 282 5.55 16.85 -12.35
N TYR A 283 4.41 17.24 -12.92
CA TYR A 283 3.87 16.62 -14.12
C TYR A 283 4.73 16.88 -15.36
N GLU A 284 5.25 18.10 -15.52
CA GLU A 284 6.21 18.42 -16.58
C GLU A 284 7.47 17.55 -16.48
N SER A 285 8.05 17.46 -15.28
CA SER A 285 9.24 16.63 -15.03
C SER A 285 8.96 15.14 -15.29
N TYR A 286 7.78 14.68 -14.88
CA TYR A 286 7.33 13.30 -15.04
C TYR A 286 7.14 12.92 -16.51
N ARG A 287 6.43 13.74 -17.29
CA ARG A 287 6.22 13.50 -18.72
C ARG A 287 7.51 13.52 -19.52
N SER A 288 8.41 14.46 -19.24
CA SER A 288 9.73 14.49 -19.88
C SER A 288 10.48 13.18 -19.63
N ALA A 289 10.52 12.71 -18.38
CA ALA A 289 11.22 11.47 -18.03
C ALA A 289 10.56 10.22 -18.63
N LEU A 290 9.23 10.18 -18.76
CA LEU A 290 8.51 9.10 -19.44
C LEU A 290 8.80 9.08 -20.94
N SER A 291 8.77 10.24 -21.59
CA SER A 291 9.10 10.37 -23.02
C SER A 291 10.53 9.92 -23.31
N ASP A 292 11.49 10.30 -22.48
CA ASP A 292 12.89 9.88 -22.61
C ASP A 292 13.06 8.36 -22.47
N LYS A 293 12.13 7.69 -21.78
CA LYS A 293 12.06 6.24 -21.60
C LYS A 293 11.23 5.51 -22.66
N GLY A 294 10.66 6.25 -23.63
CA GLY A 294 9.86 5.68 -24.71
C GLY A 294 8.42 5.33 -24.32
N PHE A 295 7.89 5.89 -23.24
CA PHE A 295 6.45 5.86 -22.98
C PHE A 295 5.77 6.96 -23.80
N GLU A 296 4.91 6.57 -24.73
CA GLU A 296 4.04 7.50 -25.47
C GLU A 296 2.85 7.92 -24.58
N ASP A 297 2.39 9.16 -24.76
CA ASP A 297 1.29 9.75 -23.98
C ASP A 297 -0.08 9.05 -24.16
#